data_AF-A0A9E3CDM3-F1
#
_entry.id   AF-A0A9E3CDM3-F1
#
_cell.length_a   1.000
_cell.length_b   1.000
_cell.length_c   1.000
_cell.angle_alpha   90.00
_cell.angle_beta   90.00
_cell.angle_gamma   90.00
#
_symmetry.space_group_name_H-M   'P 1'
#
loop_
_entity.id
_entity.type
_entity.pdbx_description
1 polymer ?
#
loop_
_entity_poly.entity_id
_entity_poly.type
_entity_poly.pdbx_seq_one_letter_code
_entity_poly.pdbx_strand_id
1 'polypeptide(L)'
;MAAERGPFTLFALLEREDTPGRWDVLVSAPWLPTGRKGLLTVAEALTARMTPEEAVQIGRIVTLAPASPFVWSLRQTAARHGLTDGWPVPLGRQAVNGTEIERGFILAAGEPEAAAGHVGALAA
;
A
#
# COMPACT_ATOMS: atom_id res chain seq x y z
N MET A 1 7.32 -4.01 -10.21
CA MET A 1 6.37 -2.90 -9.96
C MET A 1 7.06 -1.57 -9.78
N ALA A 2 7.71 -1.25 -8.64
CA ALA A 2 8.23 0.11 -8.41
C ALA A 2 9.25 0.58 -9.48
N ALA A 3 10.23 -0.28 -9.81
CA ALA A 3 11.21 0.00 -10.85
C ALA A 3 10.62 0.13 -12.28
N GLU A 4 9.44 -0.46 -12.52
CA GLU A 4 8.82 -0.51 -13.86
C GLU A 4 7.75 0.58 -14.05
N ARG A 5 7.07 0.99 -12.95
CA ARG A 5 5.86 1.82 -12.99
C ARG A 5 5.99 3.13 -12.21
N GLY A 6 7.01 3.27 -11.38
CA GLY A 6 7.21 4.40 -10.49
C GLY A 6 7.01 4.04 -9.01
N PRO A 7 7.32 4.98 -8.10
CA PRO A 7 7.31 4.73 -6.65
C PRO A 7 5.90 4.45 -6.11
N PHE A 8 5.84 3.77 -4.96
CA PHE A 8 4.61 3.63 -4.18
C PHE A 8 4.47 4.82 -3.22
N THR A 9 3.26 5.33 -3.07
CA THR A 9 2.90 6.14 -1.91
C THR A 9 2.85 5.25 -0.66
N LEU A 10 2.34 4.03 -0.79
CA LEU A 10 2.35 2.99 0.24
C LEU A 10 2.33 1.60 -0.40
N PHE A 11 3.13 0.68 0.13
CA PHE A 11 2.98 -0.75 -0.07
C PHE A 11 3.15 -1.47 1.27
N ALA A 12 2.14 -2.21 1.71
CA ALA A 12 2.12 -2.86 3.02
C ALA A 12 1.40 -4.21 3.00
N LEU A 13 1.73 -5.06 3.98
CA LEU A 13 1.06 -6.32 4.29
C LEU A 13 0.51 -6.24 5.71
N LEU A 14 -0.78 -6.49 5.88
CA LEU A 14 -1.45 -6.44 7.18
C LEU A 14 -2.21 -7.72 7.45
N GLU A 15 -2.05 -8.30 8.63
CA GLU A 15 -2.94 -9.31 9.16
C GLU A 15 -3.90 -8.66 10.15
N ARG A 16 -5.20 -8.82 9.90
CA ARG A 16 -6.24 -8.27 10.78
C ARG A 16 -6.56 -9.24 11.89
N GLU A 17 -6.94 -8.72 13.06
CA GLU A 17 -7.29 -9.54 14.23
C GLU A 17 -8.48 -10.49 13.94
N ASP A 18 -9.45 -10.06 13.13
CA ASP A 18 -10.65 -10.83 12.80
C ASP A 18 -10.43 -11.89 11.70
N THR A 19 -9.28 -11.90 11.03
CA THR A 19 -8.94 -12.88 9.98
C THR A 19 -7.50 -13.38 10.15
N PRO A 20 -7.22 -14.17 11.21
CA PRO A 20 -5.89 -14.67 11.49
C PRO A 20 -5.37 -15.58 10.36
N GLY A 21 -4.08 -15.48 10.07
CA GLY A 21 -3.40 -16.21 9.00
C GLY A 21 -3.73 -15.73 7.58
N ARG A 22 -4.46 -14.61 7.43
CA ARG A 22 -4.76 -13.99 6.13
C ARG A 22 -4.18 -12.59 6.05
N TRP A 23 -3.43 -12.35 4.98
CA TRP A 23 -2.72 -11.10 4.75
C TRP A 23 -3.45 -10.24 3.73
N ASP A 24 -3.82 -9.04 4.13
CA ASP A 24 -4.29 -8.00 3.24
C ASP A 24 -3.09 -7.26 2.64
N VAL A 25 -3.09 -7.15 1.31
CA VAL A 25 -2.08 -6.39 0.56
C VAL A 25 -2.62 -5.00 0.30
N LEU A 26 -1.99 -3.97 0.87
CA LEU A 26 -2.39 -2.59 0.72
C LEU A 26 -1.44 -1.89 -0.26
N VAL A 27 -2.02 -1.29 -1.29
CA VAL A 27 -1.25 -0.60 -2.34
C VAL A 27 -1.82 0.79 -2.59
N SER A 28 -0.95 1.79 -2.58
CA SER A 28 -1.25 3.14 -3.02
C SER A 28 -0.09 3.67 -3.87
N ALA A 29 -0.39 4.15 -5.07
CA ALA A 29 0.60 4.79 -5.94
C ALA A 29 -0.08 5.74 -6.93
N PRO A 30 0.59 6.82 -7.37
CA PRO A 30 0.03 7.75 -8.36
C PRO A 30 -0.28 7.10 -9.71
N TRP A 31 0.54 6.13 -10.12
CA TRP A 31 0.39 5.40 -11.38
C TRP A 31 -0.71 4.32 -11.33
N LEU A 32 -1.27 4.02 -10.15
CA LEU A 32 -2.23 2.93 -9.99
C LEU A 32 -3.64 3.41 -10.36
N PRO A 33 -4.30 2.80 -11.36
CA PRO A 33 -5.68 3.15 -11.72
C PRO A 33 -6.64 2.91 -10.55
N THR A 34 -7.71 3.68 -10.46
CA THR A 34 -8.76 3.46 -9.45
C THR A 34 -9.65 2.27 -9.81
N GLY A 35 -10.33 1.72 -8.80
CA GLY A 35 -11.31 0.64 -8.97
C GLY A 35 -10.74 -0.68 -9.48
N ARG A 36 -11.55 -1.42 -10.24
CA ARG A 36 -11.25 -2.79 -10.69
C ARG A 36 -9.95 -2.90 -11.50
N LYS A 37 -9.63 -1.88 -12.30
CA LYS A 37 -8.41 -1.90 -13.14
C LYS A 37 -7.13 -1.89 -12.29
N GLY A 38 -7.08 -1.07 -11.24
CA GLY A 38 -5.96 -1.06 -10.30
C GLY A 38 -5.84 -2.37 -9.55
N LEU A 39 -6.98 -2.89 -9.08
CA LEU A 39 -7.03 -4.18 -8.39
C LEU A 39 -6.44 -5.32 -9.24
N LEU A 40 -6.88 -5.43 -10.51
CA LEU A 40 -6.36 -6.44 -11.44
C LEU A 40 -4.87 -6.25 -11.72
N THR A 41 -4.43 -5.00 -11.91
CA THR A 41 -3.00 -4.68 -12.13
C THR A 41 -2.12 -5.18 -10.98
N VAL A 42 -2.58 -4.98 -9.73
CA VAL A 42 -1.85 -5.46 -8.54
C VAL A 42 -1.93 -6.98 -8.44
N ALA A 43 -3.13 -7.56 -8.62
CA ALA A 43 -3.33 -9.01 -8.53
C ALA A 43 -2.42 -9.76 -9.49
N GLU A 44 -2.42 -9.38 -10.77
CA GLU A 44 -1.56 -9.99 -11.81
C GLU A 44 -0.07 -9.89 -11.45
N ALA A 45 0.37 -8.74 -10.95
CA ALA A 45 1.76 -8.52 -10.58
C ALA A 45 2.22 -9.36 -9.38
N LEU A 46 1.32 -9.61 -8.42
CA LEU A 46 1.56 -10.43 -7.24
C LEU A 46 1.52 -11.92 -7.60
N THR A 47 0.47 -12.39 -8.27
CA THR A 47 0.30 -13.82 -8.59
C THR A 47 1.38 -14.34 -9.53
N ALA A 48 1.97 -13.49 -10.38
CA ALA A 48 3.10 -13.85 -11.21
C ALA A 48 4.38 -14.17 -10.42
N ARG A 49 4.43 -13.84 -9.12
CA ARG A 49 5.61 -13.97 -8.25
C ARG A 49 5.36 -14.82 -7.00
N MET A 50 4.11 -15.23 -6.77
CA MET A 50 3.71 -16.02 -5.61
C MET A 50 3.58 -17.50 -5.98
N THR A 51 3.89 -18.38 -5.04
CA THR A 51 3.47 -19.79 -5.14
C THR A 51 1.96 -19.92 -4.89
N PRO A 52 1.33 -21.04 -5.29
CA PRO A 52 -0.07 -21.30 -4.95
C PRO A 52 -0.36 -21.23 -3.45
N GLU A 53 0.57 -21.70 -2.62
CA GLU A 53 0.45 -21.69 -1.16
C GLU A 53 0.49 -20.26 -0.59
N GLU A 54 1.38 -19.42 -1.12
CA GLU A 54 1.45 -17.99 -0.76
C GLU A 54 0.18 -17.24 -1.21
N ALA A 55 -0.33 -17.55 -2.41
CA ALA A 55 -1.53 -16.92 -2.95
C ALA A 55 -2.78 -17.20 -2.08
N VAL A 56 -2.89 -18.41 -1.51
CA VAL A 56 -4.00 -18.78 -0.61
C VAL A 56 -3.98 -17.98 0.69
N GLN A 57 -2.81 -17.51 1.14
CA GLN A 57 -2.67 -16.69 2.35
C GLN A 57 -3.13 -15.24 2.14
N ILE A 58 -3.27 -14.77 0.90
CA ILE A 58 -3.76 -13.42 0.62
C ILE A 58 -5.26 -13.34 0.93
N GLY A 59 -5.62 -12.52 1.91
CA GLY A 59 -7.02 -12.24 2.28
C GLY A 59 -7.67 -11.34 1.25
N ARG A 60 -7.14 -10.13 1.09
CA ARG A 60 -7.62 -9.11 0.16
C ARG A 60 -6.46 -8.36 -0.48
N ILE A 61 -6.73 -7.80 -1.65
CA ILE A 61 -5.90 -6.74 -2.24
C ILE A 61 -6.71 -5.46 -2.17
N VAL A 62 -6.15 -4.44 -1.51
CA VAL A 62 -6.80 -3.16 -1.25
C VAL A 62 -6.00 -2.06 -1.94
N THR A 63 -6.63 -1.41 -2.93
CA THR A 63 -6.07 -0.23 -3.58
C THR A 63 -6.61 1.02 -2.90
N LEU A 64 -5.69 1.89 -2.44
CA LEU A 64 -6.03 3.07 -1.66
C LEU A 64 -5.61 4.35 -2.40
N ALA A 65 -6.47 5.37 -2.35
CA ALA A 65 -6.10 6.70 -2.83
C ALA A 65 -4.92 7.26 -2.00
N PRO A 66 -3.94 7.96 -2.61
CA PRO A 66 -2.81 8.56 -1.89
C PRO A 66 -3.22 9.49 -0.73
N ALA A 67 -4.37 10.15 -0.86
CA ALA A 67 -4.93 11.05 0.15
C ALA A 67 -5.74 10.34 1.25
N SER A 68 -5.81 9.01 1.25
CA SER A 68 -6.54 8.25 2.27
C SER A 68 -5.93 8.46 3.67
N PRO A 69 -6.74 8.70 4.72
CA PRO A 69 -6.26 8.74 6.10
C PRO A 69 -5.48 7.48 6.51
N PHE A 70 -5.85 6.33 5.94
CA PHE A 70 -5.16 5.06 6.14
C PHE A 70 -3.74 5.08 5.59
N VAL A 71 -3.58 5.58 4.36
CA VAL A 71 -2.27 5.74 3.73
C VAL A 71 -1.41 6.73 4.51
N TRP A 72 -1.98 7.87 4.90
CA TRP A 72 -1.28 8.86 5.71
C TRP A 72 -0.78 8.26 7.03
N SER A 73 -1.63 7.52 7.75
CA SER A 73 -1.28 6.95 9.06
C SER A 73 -0.09 6.00 8.97
N LEU A 74 -0.09 5.08 7.99
CA LEU A 74 1.00 4.14 7.80
C LEU A 74 2.29 4.83 7.34
N ARG A 75 2.20 5.85 6.49
CA ARG A 75 3.37 6.64 6.08
C ARG A 75 4.02 7.36 7.26
N GLN A 76 3.23 7.92 8.17
CA GLN A 76 3.77 8.54 9.41
C GLN A 76 4.50 7.51 10.27
N THR A 77 3.97 6.29 10.37
CA THR A 77 4.67 5.19 11.06
C THR A 77 5.98 4.86 10.36
N ALA A 78 5.99 4.72 9.03
CA ALA A 78 7.22 4.45 8.27
C ALA A 78 8.28 5.55 8.44
N ALA A 79 7.86 6.83 8.44
CA ALA A 79 8.77 7.96 8.62
C ALA A 79 9.43 7.97 10.01
N ARG A 80 8.69 7.59 11.06
CA ARG A 80 9.22 7.51 12.44
C ARG A 80 10.23 6.38 12.62
N HIS A 81 10.01 5.25 11.95
CA HIS A 81 10.86 4.07 12.07
C HIS A 81 12.02 4.06 11.06
N GLY A 82 12.06 5.03 10.14
CA GLY A 82 13.13 5.18 9.16
C GLY A 82 13.18 3.98 8.22
N LEU A 83 12.18 3.86 7.33
CA LEU A 83 12.21 2.86 6.26
C LEU A 83 13.54 2.99 5.48
N THR A 84 14.42 2.00 5.65
CA THR A 84 15.71 1.93 4.96
C THR A 84 15.59 1.01 3.75
N ASP A 85 16.42 1.26 2.73
CA ASP A 85 16.46 0.45 1.53
C ASP A 85 16.65 -1.04 1.88
N GLY A 86 15.60 -1.82 1.61
CA GLY A 86 15.61 -3.28 1.74
C GLY A 86 15.09 -3.85 3.07
N TRP A 87 14.74 -3.04 4.07
CA TRP A 87 14.20 -3.56 5.34
C TRP A 87 12.76 -3.11 5.63
N PRO A 88 11.79 -4.03 5.78
CA PRO A 88 10.43 -3.69 6.16
C PRO A 88 10.33 -3.03 7.54
N VAL A 89 9.40 -2.09 7.71
CA VAL A 89 9.02 -1.59 9.04
C VAL A 89 7.95 -2.52 9.62
N PRO A 90 8.24 -3.26 10.72
CA PRO A 90 7.25 -4.12 11.35
C PRO A 90 6.19 -3.28 12.06
N LEU A 91 4.94 -3.76 11.99
CA LEU A 91 3.81 -3.24 12.72
C LEU A 91 3.38 -4.30 13.72
N GLY A 92 3.41 -3.95 15.01
CA GLY A 92 2.74 -4.73 16.04
C GLY A 92 1.24 -4.44 16.08
N ARG A 93 0.57 -5.08 17.05
CA ARG A 93 -0.87 -4.93 17.26
C ARG A 93 -1.26 -3.47 17.47
N GLN A 94 -2.17 -2.97 16.64
CA GLN A 94 -2.64 -1.59 16.71
C GLN A 94 -3.92 -1.36 15.88
N ALA A 95 -4.68 -0.33 16.24
CA ALA A 95 -5.77 0.16 15.42
C ALA A 95 -5.26 1.19 14.39
N VAL A 96 -5.57 0.99 13.11
CA VAL A 96 -5.33 1.98 12.05
C VAL A 96 -6.66 2.36 11.42
N ASN A 97 -7.11 3.59 11.67
CA ASN A 97 -8.39 4.13 11.18
C ASN A 97 -9.58 3.17 11.42
N GLY A 98 -9.66 2.60 12.62
CA GLY A 98 -10.74 1.68 13.02
C GLY A 98 -10.59 0.24 12.51
N THR A 99 -9.48 -0.09 11.83
CA THR A 99 -9.12 -1.48 11.51
C THR A 99 -8.14 -2.00 12.55
N GLU A 100 -8.53 -3.07 13.26
CA GLU A 100 -7.64 -3.77 14.19
C GLU A 100 -6.65 -4.64 13.42
N ILE A 101 -5.37 -4.30 13.52
CA ILE A 101 -4.25 -5.01 12.93
C ILE A 101 -3.61 -5.85 14.03
N GLU A 102 -3.44 -7.14 13.79
CA GLU A 102 -2.68 -8.05 14.67
C GLU A 102 -1.17 -7.86 14.46
N ARG A 103 -0.74 -7.91 13.20
CA ARG A 103 0.65 -7.61 12.80
C ARG A 103 0.72 -7.15 11.34
N GLY A 104 1.82 -6.52 10.97
CA GLY A 104 2.02 -6.06 9.60
C GLY A 104 3.45 -5.69 9.26
N PHE A 105 3.64 -5.34 7.99
CA PHE A 105 4.90 -4.87 7.44
C PHE A 105 4.62 -3.74 6.46
N ILE A 106 5.32 -2.62 6.63
CA ILE A 106 5.38 -1.58 5.61
C ILE A 106 6.62 -1.86 4.76
N LEU A 107 6.39 -2.14 3.48
CA LEU A 107 7.40 -2.55 2.50
C LEU A 107 7.92 -1.36 1.68
N ALA A 108 7.06 -0.38 1.42
CA ALA A 108 7.42 0.88 0.77
C ALA A 108 6.53 2.02 1.27
N ALA A 109 7.12 3.20 1.44
CA ALA A 109 6.39 4.43 1.72
C ALA A 109 7.17 5.59 1.07
N GLY A 110 6.51 6.33 0.19
CA GLY A 110 7.09 7.47 -0.52
C GLY A 110 6.25 8.73 -0.30
N GLU A 111 6.75 9.89 -0.71
CA GLU A 111 5.92 11.10 -0.72
C GLU A 111 4.72 10.91 -1.67
N PRO A 112 3.52 11.41 -1.29
CA PRO A 112 2.47 11.52 -2.28
C PRO A 112 2.98 12.57 -3.26
N GLU A 113 2.98 12.27 -4.55
CA GLU A 113 3.28 13.31 -5.53
C GLU A 113 2.31 14.46 -5.25
N ALA A 114 2.85 15.61 -4.81
CA ALA A 114 2.04 16.80 -4.57
C ALA A 114 1.28 17.02 -5.85
N ALA A 115 -0.07 17.05 -5.78
CA ALA A 115 -0.94 17.19 -6.93
C ALA A 115 -0.34 18.23 -7.87
N ALA A 116 0.34 17.78 -8.93
CA ALA A 116 1.00 18.67 -9.86
C ALA A 116 -0.13 19.48 -10.46
N GLY A 117 -0.10 20.78 -10.15
CA GLY A 117 -1.24 21.66 -10.29
C GLY A 117 -1.86 21.57 -11.67
N HIS A 118 -3.15 21.28 -11.71
CA HIS A 118 -4.02 21.74 -12.79
C HIS A 118 -4.28 23.25 -12.59
N VAL A 119 -3.20 24.04 -12.57
CA VAL A 119 -3.23 25.51 -12.53
C VAL A 119 -2.26 25.98 -13.60
N GLY A 120 -2.75 26.04 -14.83
CA GLY A 120 -1.94 26.46 -15.99
C GLY A 120 -2.64 26.28 -17.33
N ALA A 121 -3.94 26.52 -17.41
CA ALA A 121 -4.64 26.61 -18.69
C ALA A 121 -5.84 27.58 -18.62
N LEU A 122 -5.68 28.72 -17.95
CA LEU A 122 -6.57 29.88 -18.08
C LEU A 122 -5.79 31.15 -17.71
N ALA A 123 -4.93 31.61 -18.61
CA ALA A 123 -4.54 33.03 -18.70
C ALA A 123 -3.85 33.28 -20.06
N ALA A 124 -4.38 34.30 -20.75
CA ALA A 124 -3.96 34.90 -22.04
C ALA A 124 -4.42 34.18 -23.31
#